data_AF-A0A2G3EDD7-F1
#
_entry.id   AF-A0A2G3EDD7-F1
#
_cell.length_a   1.000
_cell.length_b   1.000
_cell.length_c   1.000
_cell.angle_alpha   90.00
_cell.angle_beta   90.00
_cell.angle_gamma   90.00
#
_symmetry.space_group_name_H-M   'P 1'
#
loop_
_entity.id
_entity.type
_entity.pdbx_description
1 polymer ?
#
loop_
_entity_poly.entity_id
_entity_poly.type
_entity_poly.pdbx_seq_one_letter_code
_entity_poly.pdbx_strand_id
1 'polypeptide(L)' 'MEFAFLAIKADYYSVFFATDCVITARANIYVDLAIAIGKKMNLFADEADLKETIDFWKLHKTL' A
#
# COMPACT_ATOMS: atom_id res chain seq x y z
N MET A 1 -28.19 2.18 4.36
CA MET A 1 -26.93 1.52 3.99
C MET A 1 -25.88 2.03 4.94
N GLU A 2 -25.67 1.29 6.03
CA GLU A 2 -24.68 1.62 7.06
C GLU A 2 -23.32 1.12 6.56
N PHE A 3 -22.37 2.04 6.39
CA PHE A 3 -20.98 1.67 6.11
C PHE A 3 -20.34 1.25 7.43
N ALA A 4 -20.26 -0.05 7.67
CA ALA A 4 -19.54 -0.59 8.82
C ALA A 4 -18.03 -0.38 8.60
N PHE A 5 -17.51 0.75 9.09
CA PHE A 5 -16.08 0.94 9.28
C PHE A 5 -15.65 0.08 10.48
N LEU A 6 -15.25 -1.16 10.21
CA LEU A 6 -14.58 -1.99 11.19
C LEU A 6 -13.12 -1.51 11.31
N ALA A 7 -12.93 -0.35 11.96
CA ALA A 7 -11.64 0.04 12.48
C ALA A 7 -11.30 -0.88 13.65
N ILE A 8 -10.79 -2.08 13.35
CA ILE A 8 -10.12 -2.92 14.35
C ILE A 8 -8.85 -2.17 14.76
N LYS A 9 -8.91 -1.55 15.93
CA LYS A 9 -7.75 -1.12 16.71
C LYS A 9 -6.81 -2.31 16.90
N ALA A 10 -5.56 -2.19 16.44
CA ALA A 10 -4.32 -2.52 17.15
C ALA A 10 -3.19 -2.65 16.12
N ASP A 11 -2.15 -1.86 16.31
CA ASP A 11 -0.76 -2.19 16.00
C ASP A 11 -0.39 -2.64 14.56
N TYR A 12 0.20 -1.66 13.85
CA TYR A 12 1.11 -1.80 12.71
C TYR A 12 0.57 -2.47 11.41
N TYR A 13 0.42 -1.64 10.37
CA TYR A 13 0.26 -2.03 8.95
C TYR A 13 -1.00 -2.82 8.58
N SER A 14 -2.18 -2.22 8.68
CA SER A 14 -3.40 -2.80 8.10
C SER A 14 -3.82 -2.04 6.83
N VAL A 15 -3.66 -2.72 5.68
CA VAL A 15 -4.31 -2.36 4.41
C VAL A 15 -5.63 -3.11 4.37
N PHE A 16 -6.75 -2.39 4.40
CA PHE A 16 -8.09 -2.99 4.35
C PHE A 16 -8.57 -3.08 2.89
N PHE A 17 -9.20 -4.20 2.54
CA PHE A 17 -9.81 -4.42 1.23
C PHE A 17 -11.33 -4.51 1.41
N ALA A 18 -12.06 -3.46 1.07
CA ALA A 18 -13.52 -3.49 0.93
C ALA A 18 -13.86 -3.69 -0.56
N THR A 19 -14.91 -4.46 -0.83
CA THR A 19 -15.44 -4.75 -2.17
C THR A 19 -15.53 -3.47 -3.02
N ASP A 20 -14.96 -3.53 -4.23
CA ASP A 20 -14.80 -2.47 -5.25
C ASP A 20 -13.60 -1.49 -5.14
N CYS A 21 -12.53 -1.92 -4.47
CA CYS A 21 -11.15 -1.39 -4.55
C CYS A 21 -10.88 -0.08 -3.79
N VAL A 22 -11.37 0.04 -2.56
CA VAL A 22 -10.89 1.07 -1.63
C VAL A 22 -9.63 0.56 -0.91
N ILE A 23 -8.51 1.25 -1.09
CA ILE A 23 -7.25 1.01 -0.36
C ILE A 23 -7.01 2.22 0.55
N THR A 24 -6.93 2.01 1.86
CA THR A 24 -6.68 3.07 2.84
C THR A 24 -5.43 2.78 3.65
N ALA A 25 -4.80 3.84 4.12
CA ALA A 25 -3.60 3.80 4.93
C ALA A 25 -3.49 5.09 5.77
N ARG A 26 -2.67 5.09 6.82
CA ARG A 26 -2.34 6.35 7.53
C ARG A 26 -1.52 7.26 6.62
N ALA A 27 -1.67 8.58 6.78
CA ALA A 27 -1.00 9.57 5.94
C ALA A 27 0.54 9.41 5.93
N ASN A 28 1.14 8.94 7.02
CA ASN A 28 2.59 8.76 7.13
C ASN A 28 3.13 7.48 6.46
N ILE A 29 2.28 6.63 5.88
CA ILE A 29 2.67 5.41 5.14
C ILE A 29 2.22 5.49 3.67
N TYR A 30 2.23 6.70 3.10
CA TYR A 30 1.80 6.96 1.73
C TYR A 30 2.60 6.16 0.68
N VAL A 31 3.88 5.87 0.94
CA VAL A 31 4.71 5.03 0.05
C VAL A 31 4.20 3.58 0.04
N ASP A 32 3.88 3.01 1.20
CA ASP A 32 3.30 1.67 1.29
C ASP A 32 1.92 1.60 0.63
N LEU A 33 1.13 2.67 0.77
CA LEU A 33 -0.16 2.80 0.08
C LEU A 33 0.02 2.77 -1.45
N ALA A 34 0.96 3.55 -1.98
CA ALA A 34 1.25 3.57 -3.41
C ALA A 34 1.71 2.21 -3.94
N ILE A 35 2.57 1.51 -3.19
CA ILE A 35 3.02 0.14 -3.55
C ILE A 35 1.85 -0.84 -3.54
N ALA A 36 0.95 -0.76 -2.56
CA ALA A 36 -0.23 -1.62 -2.50
C ALA A 36 -1.17 -1.40 -3.69
N ILE A 37 -1.39 -0.14 -4.08
CA ILE A 37 -2.13 0.23 -5.30
C ILE A 37 -1.44 -0.35 -6.54
N GLY A 38 -0.12 -0.16 -6.68
CA GLY A 38 0.66 -0.65 -7.82
C GLY A 38 0.58 -2.17 -7.96
N LYS A 39 0.66 -2.92 -6.86
CA LYS A 39 0.46 -4.38 -6.86
C LYS A 39 -0.94 -4.79 -7.29
N LYS A 40 -1.98 -4.10 -6.78
CA LYS A 40 -3.38 -4.40 -7.10
C LYS A 40 -3.71 -4.15 -8.57
N MET A 41 -3.11 -3.09 -9.14
CA MET A 41 -3.28 -2.68 -10.54
C MET A 41 -2.29 -3.38 -11.49
N ASN A 42 -1.42 -4.26 -10.98
CA ASN A 42 -0.38 -4.95 -11.74
C ASN A 42 0.52 -3.98 -12.54
N LEU A 43 0.97 -2.90 -11.90
CA LEU A 43 1.77 -1.85 -12.53
C LEU A 43 3.27 -2.16 -12.58
N PHE A 44 3.75 -3.12 -11.79
CA PHE A 44 5.16 -3.52 -11.78
C PHE A 44 5.42 -4.55 -12.88
N ALA A 45 6.48 -4.35 -13.65
CA ALA A 45 6.85 -5.26 -14.73
C ALA A 45 7.28 -6.64 -14.20
N ASP A 46 8.04 -6.64 -13.10
CA ASP A 46 8.55 -7.82 -12.42
C ASP A 46 8.92 -7.52 -10.95
N GLU A 47 9.52 -8.49 -10.27
CA GLU A 47 9.96 -8.34 -8.89
C GLU A 47 11.15 -7.38 -8.72
N ALA A 48 11.99 -7.21 -9.75
CA ALA A 48 13.14 -6.32 -9.71
C ALA A 48 12.69 -4.85 -9.76
N ASP A 49 11.71 -4.54 -10.61
CA ASP A 49 11.06 -3.22 -10.70
C ASP A 49 10.38 -2.81 -9.37
N LEU A 50 9.63 -3.74 -8.76
CA LEU A 50 9.08 -3.54 -7.41
C LEU A 50 10.19 -3.28 -6.38
N LYS A 51 11.30 -4.02 -6.47
CA LYS A 51 12.42 -3.90 -5.53
C LYS A 51 13.13 -2.55 -5.69
N GLU A 52 13.34 -2.07 -6.90
CA GLU A 52 13.90 -0.75 -7.18
C GLU A 52 13.02 0.35 -6.57
N THR A 53 11.70 0.25 -6.79
CA THR A 53 10.72 1.18 -6.20
C THR A 53 10.83 1.23 -4.68
N ILE A 54 10.95 0.08 -4.01
CA ILE A 54 11.12 0.01 -2.55
C ILE A 54 12.47 0.60 -2.12
N ASP A 55 13.54 0.24 -2.82
CA ASP A 55 14.89 0.69 -2.50
C ASP A 55 15.01 2.22 -2.61
N PHE A 56 14.41 2.81 -3.65
CA PHE A 56 14.40 4.26 -3.87
C PHE A 56 13.44 4.99 -2.91
N TRP A 57 12.14 4.67 -2.94
CA TRP A 57 11.12 5.46 -2.24
C TRP A 57 10.99 5.15 -0.75
N LYS A 58 11.24 3.91 -0.34
CA LYS A 58 11.08 3.49 1.06
C LYS A 58 12.40 3.52 1.82
N LEU A 59 13.46 3.00 1.20
CA LEU A 59 14.76 2.86 1.85
C LEU A 59 15.74 4.00 1.51
N HIS A 60 15.38 4.91 0.60
CA HIS A 60 16.19 6.06 0.21
C HIS A 60 17.63 5.67 -0.18
N LYS A 61 17.78 4.49 -0.81
CA LYS A 61 19.07 4.05 -1.33
C LYS A 61 19.38 4.85 -2.59
N THR A 62 20.62 5.30 -2.71
CA THR A 62 21.15 5.82 -3.97
C THR A 62 21.33 4.66 -4.94
N LEU A 63 20.81 4.81 -6.15
CA LEU A 63 20.98 3.89 -7.27
C LEU A 63 22.43 3.90 -7.77
#